data_AF-A0A959I3N3-F1
#
_entry.id   AF-A0A959I3N3-F1
#
_cell.length_a   1.000
_cell.length_b   1.000
_cell.length_c   1.000
_cell.angle_alpha   90.00
_cell.angle_beta   90.00
_cell.angle_gamma   90.00
#
_symmetry.space_group_name_H-M   'P 1'
#
loop_
_entity.id
_entity.type
_entity.pdbx_description
1 polymer ?
#
loop_
_entity_poly.entity_id
_entity_poly.type
_entity_poly.pdbx_seq_one_letter_code
_entity_poly.pdbx_strand_id
1 'polypeptide(L)'
;MKSYTRMEGYRERVERFVRENRNHLTIRKLRNNQPLTPSELETLEKILFDGQRLGSKADYAREYGKKPLGIFIRSIVGLETAAAKAAFADFLNRGNLSADQMAFINNIIDFLSQNGVIQKRRLVQPPFSDLHHLGIFGLFD
;
A
#
# COMPACT_ATOMS: atom_id res chain seq x y z
N MET A 1 -29.34 27.33 15.87
CA MET A 1 -28.00 26.79 16.13
C MET A 1 -27.42 26.34 14.79
N LYS A 2 -26.52 27.12 14.18
CA LYS A 2 -25.92 26.76 12.89
C LYS A 2 -24.92 25.62 13.14
N SER A 3 -25.24 24.42 12.67
CA SER A 3 -24.30 23.31 12.62
C SER A 3 -23.17 23.70 11.68
N TYR A 4 -21.98 24.00 12.22
CA TYR A 4 -20.77 24.12 11.43
C TYR A 4 -20.35 22.71 11.01
N THR A 5 -20.91 22.20 9.91
CA THR A 5 -20.32 21.04 9.23
C THR A 5 -18.91 21.45 8.82
N ARG A 6 -17.90 20.92 9.52
CA ARG A 6 -16.50 21.12 9.15
C ARG A 6 -16.35 20.67 7.69
N MET A 7 -15.96 21.58 6.80
CA MET A 7 -15.68 21.20 5.41
C MET A 7 -14.57 20.16 5.41
N GLU A 8 -14.85 19.02 4.80
CA GLU A 8 -13.91 17.91 4.75
C GLU A 8 -12.66 18.28 3.93
N GLY A 9 -11.49 17.98 4.48
CA GLY A 9 -10.22 18.27 3.82
C GLY A 9 -10.01 17.46 2.54
N TYR A 10 -9.12 17.92 1.65
CA TYR A 10 -8.78 17.20 0.41
C TYR A 10 -8.31 15.76 0.70
N ARG A 11 -7.41 15.60 1.69
CA ARG A 11 -6.91 14.30 2.16
C ARG A 11 -8.05 13.35 2.52
N GLU A 12 -8.95 13.79 3.40
CA GLU A 12 -10.07 12.98 3.90
C GLU A 12 -10.99 12.54 2.74
N ARG A 13 -11.36 13.46 1.84
CA ARG A 13 -12.22 13.16 0.68
C ARG A 13 -11.62 12.11 -0.24
N VAL A 14 -10.38 12.29 -0.65
CA VAL A 14 -9.73 11.40 -1.63
C VAL A 14 -9.47 10.03 -1.01
N GLU A 15 -9.00 9.97 0.24
CA GLU A 15 -8.80 8.69 0.90
C GLU A 15 -10.11 7.93 1.12
N ARG A 16 -11.19 8.62 1.52
CA ARG A 16 -12.51 8.00 1.62
C ARG A 16 -12.96 7.44 0.27
N PHE A 17 -12.85 8.24 -0.80
CA PHE A 17 -13.20 7.78 -2.14
C PHE A 17 -12.44 6.51 -2.53
N VAL A 18 -11.14 6.45 -2.26
CA VAL A 18 -10.32 5.27 -2.55
C VAL A 18 -10.79 4.05 -1.75
N ARG A 19 -11.14 4.21 -0.46
CA ARG A 19 -11.66 3.11 0.39
C ARG A 19 -13.01 2.60 -0.12
N GLU A 20 -13.94 3.50 -0.46
CA GLU A 20 -15.27 3.18 -0.98
C GLU A 20 -15.20 2.49 -2.35
N ASN A 21 -14.21 2.85 -3.17
CA ASN A 21 -14.04 2.33 -4.52
C ASN A 21 -12.99 1.21 -4.60
N ARG A 22 -12.72 0.51 -3.49
CA ARG A 22 -11.69 -0.55 -3.43
C ARG A 22 -11.83 -1.62 -4.52
N ASN A 23 -13.05 -1.88 -4.99
CA ASN A 23 -13.35 -2.89 -6.01
C ASN A 23 -13.37 -2.36 -7.44
N HIS A 24 -13.19 -1.04 -7.65
CA HIS A 24 -12.97 -0.48 -8.98
C HIS A 24 -11.78 -1.16 -9.64
N LEU A 25 -11.86 -1.44 -10.96
CA LEU A 25 -10.89 -2.27 -11.68
C LEU A 25 -9.43 -1.90 -11.37
N THR A 26 -9.08 -0.64 -11.53
CA THR A 26 -7.71 -0.14 -11.34
C THR A 26 -7.23 -0.23 -9.89
N ILE A 27 -8.08 0.09 -8.92
CA ILE A 27 -7.76 -0.01 -7.48
C ILE A 27 -7.63 -1.48 -7.08
N ARG A 28 -8.53 -2.34 -7.58
CA ARG A 28 -8.49 -3.79 -7.35
C ARG A 28 -7.21 -4.41 -7.90
N LYS A 29 -6.77 -4.03 -9.12
CA LYS A 29 -5.49 -4.49 -9.68
C LYS A 29 -4.32 -4.10 -8.78
N LEU A 30 -4.26 -2.83 -8.35
CA LEU A 30 -3.20 -2.37 -7.43
C LEU A 30 -3.20 -3.12 -6.11
N ARG A 31 -4.38 -3.42 -5.53
CA ARG A 31 -4.55 -4.23 -4.32
C ARG A 31 -4.09 -5.68 -4.52
N ASN A 32 -4.29 -6.24 -5.70
CA ASN A 32 -3.83 -7.58 -6.07
C ASN A 32 -2.39 -7.62 -6.60
N ASN A 33 -1.59 -6.58 -6.35
CA ASN A 33 -0.22 -6.45 -6.83
C ASN A 33 -0.05 -6.62 -8.36
N GLN A 34 -1.09 -6.28 -9.14
CA GLN A 34 -1.06 -6.34 -10.59
C GLN A 34 -0.66 -4.97 -11.18
N PRO A 35 0.15 -4.94 -12.26
CA PRO A 35 0.50 -3.71 -12.93
C PRO A 35 -0.71 -3.09 -13.63
N LEU A 36 -0.70 -1.76 -13.74
CA LEU A 36 -1.63 -1.01 -14.58
C LEU A 36 -1.01 -0.75 -15.94
N THR A 37 -1.82 -0.84 -16.98
CA THR A 37 -1.52 -0.32 -18.32
C THR A 37 -1.58 1.21 -18.32
N PRO A 38 -1.02 1.89 -19.33
CA PRO A 38 -1.12 3.34 -19.44
C PRO A 38 -2.56 3.86 -19.45
N SER A 39 -3.47 3.22 -20.18
CA SER A 39 -4.88 3.61 -20.24
C SER A 39 -5.63 3.39 -18.92
N GLU A 40 -5.28 2.33 -18.18
CA GLU A 40 -5.79 2.11 -16.82
C GLU A 40 -5.28 3.17 -15.84
N LEU A 41 -4.02 3.61 -15.99
CA LEU A 41 -3.48 4.70 -15.18
C LEU A 41 -4.20 6.02 -15.49
N GLU A 42 -4.43 6.35 -16.76
CA GLU A 42 -5.23 7.53 -17.14
C GLU A 42 -6.65 7.46 -16.57
N THR A 43 -7.27 6.28 -16.59
CA THR A 43 -8.59 6.06 -15.99
C THR A 43 -8.53 6.33 -14.49
N LEU A 44 -7.50 5.82 -13.79
CA LEU A 44 -7.29 6.07 -12.37
C LEU A 44 -7.09 7.58 -12.08
N GLU A 45 -6.33 8.29 -12.92
CA GLU A 45 -6.15 9.74 -12.78
C GLU A 45 -7.47 10.49 -12.92
N LYS A 46 -8.26 10.17 -13.95
CA LYS A 46 -9.56 10.84 -14.21
C LYS A 46 -10.55 10.65 -13.05
N ILE A 47 -10.61 9.45 -12.46
CA ILE A 47 -11.53 9.21 -11.33
C ILE A 47 -11.09 9.85 -10.02
N LEU A 48 -9.79 10.06 -9.83
CA LEU A 48 -9.24 10.70 -8.62
C LEU A 48 -9.20 12.23 -8.72
N PHE A 49 -9.09 12.75 -9.94
CA PHE A 49 -8.86 14.16 -10.23
C PHE A 49 -9.95 14.73 -11.12
N ASP A 50 -11.19 14.76 -10.62
CA ASP A 50 -12.35 15.31 -11.34
C ASP A 50 -12.39 16.86 -11.35
N GLY A 51 -11.48 17.53 -10.64
CA GLY A 51 -11.43 18.98 -10.53
C GLY A 51 -12.57 19.61 -9.73
N GLN A 52 -13.49 18.78 -9.19
CA GLN A 52 -14.69 19.22 -8.50
C GLN A 52 -14.82 18.49 -7.15
N ARG A 53 -15.48 17.33 -7.13
CA ARG A 53 -15.85 16.62 -5.89
C ARG A 53 -14.62 16.12 -5.13
N LEU A 54 -13.63 15.59 -5.83
CA LEU A 54 -12.38 15.12 -5.21
C LEU A 54 -11.32 16.20 -5.24
N GLY A 55 -11.24 16.95 -6.34
CA GLY A 55 -10.25 18.01 -6.56
C GLY A 55 -9.33 17.69 -7.72
N SER A 56 -8.24 18.42 -7.85
CA SER A 56 -7.33 18.35 -9.00
C SER A 56 -6.05 17.56 -8.71
N LYS A 57 -5.30 17.24 -9.76
CA LYS A 57 -3.93 16.70 -9.66
C LYS A 57 -2.97 17.67 -8.95
N ALA A 58 -3.22 18.98 -9.04
CA ALA A 58 -2.44 19.99 -8.33
C ALA A 58 -2.71 19.95 -6.81
N ASP A 59 -3.96 19.69 -6.41
CA ASP A 59 -4.31 19.49 -5.00
C ASP A 59 -3.62 18.25 -4.44
N TYR A 60 -3.58 17.16 -5.21
CA TYR A 60 -2.82 15.96 -4.88
C TYR A 60 -1.33 16.26 -4.68
N ALA A 61 -0.72 16.98 -5.62
CA ALA A 61 0.69 17.31 -5.56
C ALA A 61 1.01 18.23 -4.36
N ARG A 62 0.10 19.12 -4.00
CA ARG A 62 0.23 19.99 -2.81
C ARG A 62 0.13 19.20 -1.51
N GLU A 63 -0.79 18.23 -1.44
CA GLU A 63 -1.05 17.44 -0.24
C GLU A 63 -0.02 16.31 -0.03
N TYR A 64 0.35 15.61 -1.11
CA TYR A 64 1.14 14.38 -1.07
C TYR A 64 2.48 14.47 -1.80
N GLY A 65 2.81 15.62 -2.39
CA GLY A 65 4.05 15.82 -3.15
C GLY A 65 4.11 14.97 -4.43
N LYS A 66 5.28 14.41 -4.71
CA LYS A 66 5.53 13.54 -5.88
C LYS A 66 5.21 12.06 -5.63
N LYS A 67 4.34 11.74 -4.66
CA LYS A 67 3.99 10.36 -4.32
C LYS A 67 3.32 9.66 -5.53
N PRO A 68 3.87 8.55 -6.06
CA PRO A 68 3.24 7.81 -7.16
C PRO A 68 1.84 7.31 -6.78
N LEU A 69 0.90 7.35 -7.73
CA LEU A 69 -0.50 6.94 -7.48
C LEU A 69 -0.63 5.49 -7.01
N GLY A 70 0.15 4.57 -7.59
CA GLY A 70 0.13 3.17 -7.14
C GLY A 70 0.51 3.02 -5.66
N ILE A 71 1.52 3.76 -5.20
CA ILE A 71 1.96 3.79 -3.80
C ILE A 71 0.88 4.41 -2.92
N PHE A 72 0.28 5.52 -3.37
CA PHE A 72 -0.82 6.16 -2.67
C PHE A 72 -2.01 5.22 -2.46
N ILE A 73 -2.53 4.63 -3.54
CA ILE A 73 -3.67 3.71 -3.46
C ILE A 73 -3.36 2.55 -2.53
N ARG A 74 -2.23 1.87 -2.69
CA ARG A 74 -1.84 0.75 -1.82
C ARG A 74 -1.73 1.21 -0.36
N SER A 75 -1.21 2.40 -0.09
CA SER A 75 -1.14 2.93 1.28
C SER A 75 -2.50 3.18 1.95
N ILE A 76 -3.59 3.21 1.18
CA ILE A 76 -4.96 3.38 1.70
C ILE A 76 -5.72 2.04 1.78
N VAL A 77 -5.55 1.15 0.79
CA VAL A 77 -6.34 -0.10 0.70
C VAL A 77 -5.58 -1.37 1.07
N GLY A 78 -4.28 -1.26 1.36
CA GLY A 78 -3.43 -2.41 1.61
C GLY A 78 -3.13 -3.22 0.34
N LEU A 79 -2.59 -4.42 0.54
CA LEU A 79 -2.52 -5.47 -0.48
C LEU A 79 -3.43 -6.63 -0.10
N GLU A 80 -3.94 -7.35 -1.10
CA GLU A 80 -4.59 -8.64 -0.86
C GLU A 80 -3.55 -9.63 -0.33
N THR A 81 -3.87 -10.27 0.80
CA THR A 81 -2.96 -11.22 1.44
C THR A 81 -2.57 -12.36 0.50
N ALA A 82 -3.51 -12.84 -0.32
CA ALA A 82 -3.22 -13.86 -1.33
C ALA A 82 -2.19 -13.37 -2.37
N ALA A 83 -2.30 -12.12 -2.82
CA ALA A 83 -1.34 -11.53 -3.76
C ALA A 83 0.03 -11.30 -3.12
N ALA A 84 0.07 -10.87 -1.86
CA ALA A 84 1.32 -10.75 -1.11
C ALA A 84 1.98 -12.12 -0.92
N LYS A 85 1.23 -13.15 -0.49
CA LYS A 85 1.73 -14.53 -0.37
C LYS A 85 2.24 -15.08 -1.70
N ALA A 86 1.52 -14.85 -2.80
CA ALA A 86 1.93 -15.28 -4.12
C ALA A 86 3.27 -14.65 -4.55
N ALA A 87 3.52 -13.38 -4.21
CA ALA A 87 4.79 -12.72 -4.49
C ALA A 87 5.98 -13.30 -3.70
N PHE A 88 5.72 -13.96 -2.56
CA PHE A 88 6.73 -14.64 -1.75
C PHE A 88 6.70 -16.17 -1.92
N ALA A 89 5.84 -16.73 -2.77
CA ALA A 89 5.62 -18.17 -2.88
C ALA A 89 6.91 -18.91 -3.26
N ASP A 90 7.64 -18.41 -4.26
CA ASP A 90 8.91 -19.00 -4.68
C ASP A 90 9.98 -18.95 -3.57
N PHE A 91 9.94 -17.94 -2.71
CA PHE A 91 10.87 -17.82 -1.59
C PHE A 91 10.52 -18.80 -0.47
N LEU A 92 9.22 -18.92 -0.15
CA LEU A 92 8.70 -19.86 0.85
C LEU A 92 8.85 -21.33 0.42
N ASN A 93 8.76 -21.62 -0.88
CA ASN A 93 8.76 -22.99 -1.42
C ASN A 93 10.16 -23.56 -1.68
N ARG A 94 11.24 -22.77 -1.58
CA ARG A 94 12.61 -23.23 -1.86
C ARG A 94 13.13 -24.29 -0.88
N GLY A 95 12.42 -24.52 0.23
CA GLY A 95 12.83 -25.45 1.29
C GLY A 95 14.01 -24.88 2.08
N ASN A 96 14.10 -25.25 3.37
CA ASN A 96 15.17 -24.87 4.31
C ASN A 96 15.10 -23.48 4.95
N LEU A 97 13.92 -22.84 5.02
CA LEU A 97 13.78 -21.64 5.86
C LEU A 97 13.73 -22.01 7.35
N SER A 98 14.45 -21.26 8.17
CA SER A 98 14.34 -21.36 9.64
C SER A 98 13.00 -20.81 10.14
N ALA A 99 12.64 -21.12 11.38
CA ALA A 99 11.44 -20.55 12.02
C ALA A 99 11.44 -19.01 12.00
N ASP A 100 12.59 -18.39 12.29
CA ASP A 100 12.73 -16.94 12.31
C ASP A 100 12.63 -16.33 10.91
N GLN A 101 13.18 -16.99 9.89
CA GLN A 101 13.05 -16.56 8.49
C GLN A 101 11.60 -16.62 8.02
N MET A 102 10.88 -17.72 8.35
CA MET A 102 9.45 -17.84 8.06
C MET A 102 8.64 -16.75 8.77
N ALA A 103 8.92 -16.49 10.06
CA ALA A 103 8.28 -15.44 10.82
C ALA A 103 8.51 -14.05 10.20
N PHE A 104 9.73 -13.77 9.73
CA PHE A 104 10.05 -12.51 9.08
C PHE A 104 9.27 -12.30 7.79
N ILE A 105 9.19 -13.31 6.93
CA ILE A 105 8.42 -13.22 5.67
C ILE A 105 6.93 -13.03 5.96
N ASN A 106 6.38 -13.77 6.93
CA ASN A 106 4.98 -13.62 7.34
C ASN A 106 4.70 -12.21 7.88
N ASN A 107 5.60 -11.66 8.69
CA ASN A 107 5.48 -10.28 9.18
C ASN A 107 5.48 -9.26 8.02
N ILE A 108 6.27 -9.49 6.96
CA ILE A 108 6.23 -8.63 5.76
C ILE A 108 4.89 -8.75 5.06
N ILE A 109 4.37 -9.98 4.87
CA ILE A 109 3.09 -10.23 4.22
C ILE A 109 1.96 -9.55 4.98
N ASP A 110 1.93 -9.66 6.31
CA ASP A 110 0.92 -9.03 7.15
C ASP A 110 1.03 -7.51 7.11
N PHE A 111 2.26 -6.98 7.19
CA PHE A 111 2.51 -5.54 7.10
C PHE A 111 2.06 -4.98 5.75
N LEU A 112 2.39 -5.65 4.65
CA LEU A 112 1.98 -5.28 3.31
C LEU A 112 0.46 -5.42 3.12
N SER A 113 -0.15 -6.44 3.71
CA SER A 113 -1.61 -6.61 3.63
C SER A 113 -2.34 -5.43 4.27
N GLN A 114 -1.83 -4.91 5.38
CA GLN A 114 -2.43 -3.80 6.12
C GLN A 114 -2.04 -2.42 5.55
N ASN A 115 -0.77 -2.23 5.21
CA ASN A 115 -0.20 -0.91 4.88
C ASN A 115 0.06 -0.72 3.38
N GLY A 116 -0.01 -1.79 2.59
CA GLY A 116 0.16 -1.82 1.13
C GLY A 116 1.56 -1.55 0.61
N VAL A 117 2.42 -0.91 1.40
CA VAL A 117 3.79 -0.57 1.06
C VAL A 117 4.68 -0.70 2.29
N ILE A 118 5.92 -1.12 2.10
CA ILE A 118 6.94 -1.15 3.14
C ILE A 118 8.15 -0.35 2.70
N GLN A 119 8.63 0.54 3.56
CA GLN A 119 9.88 1.27 3.30
C GLN A 119 11.05 0.41 3.73
N LYS A 120 12.13 0.36 2.94
CA LYS A 120 13.32 -0.48 3.27
C LYS A 120 13.84 -0.27 4.69
N ARG A 121 13.89 0.97 5.16
CA ARG A 121 14.30 1.32 6.54
C ARG A 121 13.43 0.69 7.64
N ARG A 122 12.21 0.27 7.35
CA ARG A 122 11.34 -0.42 8.32
C ARG A 122 11.81 -1.85 8.58
N LEU A 123 12.49 -2.47 7.62
CA LEU A 123 12.98 -3.85 7.75
C LEU A 123 14.14 -3.98 8.76
N VAL A 124 14.76 -2.87 9.16
CA VAL A 124 15.82 -2.81 10.19
C VAL A 124 15.31 -2.22 11.51
N GLN A 125 13.99 -2.20 11.70
CA GLN A 125 13.32 -1.68 12.91
C GLN A 125 12.36 -2.72 13.47
N PRO A 126 11.96 -2.62 14.77
CA PRO A 126 10.91 -3.46 15.32
C PRO A 126 9.62 -3.38 14.51
N PRO A 127 8.90 -4.50 14.31
CA PRO A 127 9.17 -5.84 14.85
C PRO A 127 10.14 -6.68 14.00
N PHE A 128 10.61 -6.19 12.85
CA PHE A 128 11.42 -6.97 11.90
C PHE A 128 12.84 -7.25 12.40
N SER A 129 13.42 -6.30 13.14
CA SER A 129 14.76 -6.45 13.74
C SER A 129 14.81 -7.43 14.91
N ASP A 130 13.67 -7.75 15.52
CA ASP A 130 13.62 -8.44 16.82
C ASP A 130 13.69 -9.96 16.67
N LEU A 131 13.59 -10.45 15.43
CA LEU A 131 13.58 -11.88 15.11
C LEU A 131 14.97 -12.52 15.14
N HIS A 132 16.04 -11.73 15.16
CA HIS A 132 17.40 -12.24 15.23
C HIS A 132 18.32 -11.24 15.96
N HIS A 133 19.29 -11.73 16.73
CA HIS A 133 20.17 -10.88 17.56
C HIS A 133 21.06 -9.93 16.74
N LEU A 134 21.39 -10.28 15.49
CA LEU A 134 22.08 -9.41 14.52
C LEU A 134 21.11 -8.63 13.61
N GLY A 135 19.82 -8.64 13.93
CA GLY A 135 18.76 -8.13 13.07
C GLY A 135 18.69 -8.86 11.72
N ILE A 136 18.18 -8.17 10.70
CA ILE A 136 17.98 -8.74 9.36
C ILE A 136 19.26 -9.26 8.72
N PHE A 137 20.43 -8.71 9.06
CA PHE A 137 21.69 -9.08 8.42
C PHE A 137 22.08 -10.53 8.74
N GLY A 138 21.99 -10.94 10.02
CA GLY A 138 22.27 -12.34 10.39
C GLY A 138 21.09 -13.30 10.19
N LEU A 139 19.92 -12.81 9.75
CA LEU A 139 18.73 -13.66 9.61
C LEU A 139 18.79 -14.57 8.38
N PHE A 140 19.51 -14.14 7.33
CA PHE A 140 19.60 -14.84 6.05
C PHE A 140 21.04 -15.22 5.67
N ASP A 141 21.99 -15.09 6.61
CA ASP A 141 23.39 -15.51 6.46
C ASP A 141 23.55 -17.04 6.58
#